data_AF-F5ZCV2-F1
#
_entry.id   AF-F5ZCV2-F1
#
_cell.length_a   1.000
_cell.length_b   1.000
_cell.length_c   1.000
_cell.angle_alpha   90.00
_cell.angle_beta   90.00
_cell.angle_gamma   90.00
#
_symmetry.space_group_name_H-M   'P 1'
#
loop_
_entity.id
_entity.type
_entity.pdbx_description
1 polymer ?
#
loop_
_entity_poly.entity_id
_entity_poly.type
_entity_poly.pdbx_seq_one_letter_code
_entity_poly.pdbx_strand_id
1 'polypeptide(L)'
;MTTSMIDKAIELDDRKSIAMEKAVSVLRLVQEALNDGTNMKAEIITTAIATATDLIDEAKTADAAFLSEQIESGLHIRFSQEEAPKHV
;
A
#
# COMPACT_ATOMS: atom_id res chain seq x y z
N MET A 1 23.39 12.63 8.09
CA MET A 1 22.17 12.08 8.72
C MET A 1 20.93 12.26 7.86
N THR A 2 20.82 13.28 7.01
CA THR A 2 19.64 13.52 6.14
C THR A 2 19.47 12.56 4.97
N THR A 3 20.55 12.09 4.34
CA THR A 3 20.48 11.10 3.25
C THR A 3 19.80 9.80 3.68
N SER A 4 20.16 9.27 4.85
CA SER A 4 19.59 8.02 5.38
C SER A 4 18.09 8.06 5.65
N MET A 5 17.51 9.23 5.91
CA MET A 5 16.06 9.37 6.17
C MET A 5 15.26 9.47 4.86
N ILE A 6 15.82 10.13 3.86
CA ILE A 6 15.24 10.19 2.50
C ILE A 6 15.27 8.80 1.87
N ASP A 7 16.39 8.07 2.00
CA ASP A 7 16.53 6.71 1.48
C ASP A 7 15.48 5.78 2.12
N LYS A 8 15.28 5.86 3.44
CA LYS A 8 14.26 5.09 4.16
C LYS A 8 12.83 5.43 3.75
N ALA A 9 12.56 6.70 3.46
CA ALA A 9 11.25 7.13 2.98
C ALA A 9 10.95 6.57 1.57
N ILE A 10 11.95 6.56 0.68
CA ILE A 10 11.85 5.94 -0.65
C ILE A 10 11.61 4.43 -0.52
N GLU A 11 12.37 3.75 0.34
CA GLU A 11 12.19 2.31 0.58
C GLU A 11 10.79 1.95 1.08
N LEU A 12 10.19 2.78 1.95
CA LEU A 12 8.84 2.54 2.45
C LEU A 12 7.76 2.74 1.37
N ASP A 13 7.93 3.74 0.51
CA ASP A 13 7.01 3.96 -0.62
C ASP A 13 7.13 2.86 -1.68
N ASP A 14 8.35 2.41 -1.99
CA ASP A 14 8.60 1.26 -2.87
C ASP A 14 7.95 -0.02 -2.33
N ARG A 15 8.12 -0.29 -1.02
CA ARG A 15 7.49 -1.44 -0.37
C ARG A 15 5.97 -1.39 -0.44
N LYS A 16 5.38 -0.21 -0.21
CA LYS A 16 3.93 0.01 -0.36
C LYS A 16 3.47 -0.30 -1.78
N SER A 17 4.17 0.24 -2.78
CA SER A 17 3.83 0.04 -4.20
C SER A 17 3.92 -1.44 -4.58
N ILE A 18 5.03 -2.10 -4.25
CA ILE A 18 5.25 -3.53 -4.54
C ILE A 18 4.18 -4.41 -3.87
N ALA A 19 3.85 -4.15 -2.60
CA ALA A 19 2.83 -4.92 -1.89
C ALA A 19 1.45 -4.78 -2.55
N MET A 20 1.09 -3.55 -2.95
CA MET A 20 -0.18 -3.29 -3.65
C MET A 20 -0.23 -3.94 -5.04
N GLU A 21 0.84 -3.86 -5.84
CA GLU A 21 0.94 -4.50 -7.15
C GLU A 21 0.78 -6.02 -7.06
N LYS A 22 1.39 -6.64 -6.04
CA LYS A 22 1.24 -8.07 -5.77
C LYS A 22 -0.19 -8.42 -5.37
N ALA A 23 -0.82 -7.63 -4.51
CA ALA A 23 -2.20 -7.85 -4.10
C ALA A 23 -3.16 -7.82 -5.30
N VAL A 24 -3.02 -6.81 -6.16
CA VAL A 24 -3.80 -6.68 -7.40
C VAL A 24 -3.55 -7.87 -8.33
N SER A 25 -2.29 -8.29 -8.48
CA SER A 25 -1.93 -9.44 -9.33
C SER A 25 -2.58 -10.73 -8.84
N VAL A 26 -2.58 -10.99 -7.53
CA VAL A 26 -3.23 -12.17 -6.94
C VAL A 26 -4.74 -12.14 -7.18
N LEU A 27 -5.40 -11.00 -6.92
CA LEU A 27 -6.85 -10.86 -7.15
C LEU A 27 -7.22 -10.99 -8.63
N ARG A 28 -6.38 -10.49 -9.53
CA ARG A 28 -6.57 -10.61 -10.98
C ARG A 28 -6.48 -12.06 -11.44
N LEU A 29 -5.51 -12.83 -10.94
CA LEU A 29 -5.40 -14.26 -11.25
C LEU A 29 -6.63 -15.04 -10.77
N VAL A 30 -7.15 -14.71 -9.59
CA VAL A 30 -8.40 -15.31 -9.09
C VAL A 30 -9.57 -14.96 -10.00
N GLN A 31 -9.68 -13.68 -10.41
CA GLN A 31 -10.74 -13.22 -11.31
C GLN A 31 -10.67 -13.91 -12.69
N GLU A 32 -9.48 -14.00 -13.29
CA GLU A 32 -9.25 -14.66 -14.57
C GLU A 32 -9.62 -16.14 -14.50
N ALA A 33 -9.18 -16.84 -13.45
CA ALA A 33 -9.53 -18.25 -13.26
C ALA A 33 -11.04 -18.48 -13.09
N LEU A 34 -11.74 -17.60 -12.36
CA LEU A 34 -13.20 -17.65 -12.24
C LEU A 34 -13.91 -17.37 -13.57
N ASN A 35 -13.41 -16.42 -14.36
CA ASN A 35 -13.97 -16.07 -15.67
C ASN A 35 -13.76 -17.19 -16.72
N ASP A 36 -12.63 -17.88 -16.66
CA ASP A 36 -12.29 -18.99 -17.55
C ASP A 36 -13.06 -20.29 -17.22
N GLY A 37 -13.91 -20.26 -16.18
CA GLY A 37 -14.62 -21.44 -15.70
C GLY A 37 -13.69 -22.48 -15.06
N THR A 38 -12.49 -22.07 -14.64
CA THR A 38 -11.57 -22.95 -13.93
C THR A 38 -12.20 -23.33 -12.61
N ASN A 39 -12.35 -24.63 -12.38
CA ASN A 39 -12.94 -25.13 -11.14
C ASN A 39 -11.90 -25.07 -10.01
N MET A 40 -11.65 -23.86 -9.51
CA MET A 40 -10.79 -23.64 -8.34
C MET A 40 -11.50 -24.14 -7.09
N LYS A 41 -10.79 -24.92 -6.28
CA LYS A 41 -11.28 -25.28 -4.94
C LYS A 41 -11.51 -24.01 -4.13
N ALA A 42 -12.62 -23.95 -3.41
CA ALA A 42 -12.95 -22.81 -2.54
C ALA A 42 -11.81 -22.47 -1.56
N GLU A 43 -11.08 -23.47 -1.07
CA GLU A 43 -9.90 -23.28 -0.22
C GLU A 43 -8.80 -22.45 -0.91
N ILE A 44 -8.54 -22.69 -2.20
CA ILE A 44 -7.53 -21.95 -2.97
C ILE A 44 -7.95 -20.49 -3.17
N ILE A 45 -9.24 -20.25 -3.44
CA ILE A 45 -9.80 -18.90 -3.57
C ILE A 45 -9.65 -18.16 -2.23
N THR A 46 -10.04 -18.80 -1.13
CA THR A 46 -9.90 -18.22 0.22
C THR A 46 -8.45 -17.90 0.56
N THR A 47 -7.50 -18.80 0.27
CA THR A 47 -6.07 -18.56 0.49
C THR A 47 -5.55 -17.40 -0.36
N ALA A 48 -5.96 -17.30 -1.62
CA ALA A 48 -5.56 -16.20 -2.50
C ALA A 48 -6.10 -14.85 -2.02
N ILE A 49 -7.37 -14.80 -1.59
CA ILE A 49 -7.97 -13.60 -1.01
C ILE A 49 -7.28 -13.20 0.30
N ALA A 50 -6.97 -14.18 1.17
CA ALA A 50 -6.21 -13.93 2.39
C ALA A 50 -4.83 -13.36 2.08
N THR A 51 -4.12 -13.95 1.12
CA THR A 51 -2.79 -13.46 0.67
C THR A 51 -2.86 -12.02 0.15
N ALA A 52 -3.88 -11.69 -0.65
CA ALA A 52 -4.08 -10.33 -1.13
C ALA A 52 -4.39 -9.36 0.03
N THR A 53 -5.13 -9.81 1.04
CA THR A 53 -5.45 -9.01 2.23
C THR A 53 -4.20 -8.73 3.05
N ASP A 54 -3.36 -9.75 3.30
CA ASP A 54 -2.10 -9.60 4.02
C ASP A 54 -1.15 -8.61 3.32
N LEU A 55 -1.08 -8.65 1.99
CA LEU A 55 -0.31 -7.71 1.18
C LEU A 55 -0.84 -6.27 1.26
N ILE A 56 -2.17 -6.10 1.30
CA ILE A 56 -2.78 -4.78 1.52
C ILE A 56 -2.44 -4.24 2.91
N ASP A 57 -2.44 -5.10 3.93
CA ASP A 57 -2.10 -4.69 5.29
C ASP A 57 -0.60 -4.39 5.46
N GLU A 58 0.28 -5.09 4.74
CA GLU A 58 1.69 -4.70 4.61
C GLU A 58 1.83 -3.32 3.97
N ALA A 59 1.10 -3.05 2.88
CA ALA A 59 1.13 -1.75 2.21
C ALA A 59 0.66 -0.62 3.15
N LYS A 60 -0.41 -0.82 3.92
CA LYS A 60 -0.88 0.15 4.92
C LYS A 60 0.15 0.38 6.03
N THR A 61 0.81 -0.68 6.47
CA THR A 61 1.85 -0.59 7.52
C THR A 61 3.05 0.21 7.03
N ALA A 62 3.47 -0.01 5.78
CA ALA A 62 4.53 0.77 5.14
C ALA A 62 4.14 2.25 4.98
N ASP A 63 2.90 2.54 4.59
CA ASP A 63 2.38 3.92 4.45
C ASP A 63 2.32 4.66 5.80
N ALA A 64 1.86 3.98 6.86
CA ALA A 64 1.87 4.53 8.22
C ALA A 64 3.30 4.79 8.72
N ALA A 65 4.23 3.87 8.48
CA ALA A 65 5.64 4.06 8.81
C ALA A 65 6.25 5.23 8.03
N PHE A 66 5.91 5.38 6.74
CA PHE A 66 6.37 6.49 5.92
C PHE A 66 5.91 7.84 6.48
N LEU A 67 4.64 7.96 6.89
CA LEU A 67 4.11 9.15 7.54
C LEU A 67 4.84 9.45 8.86
N SER A 68 5.10 8.43 9.69
CA SER A 68 5.88 8.59 10.92
C SER A 68 7.30 9.09 10.65
N GLU A 69 8.01 8.50 9.68
CA GLU A 69 9.36 8.95 9.30
C GLU A 69 9.37 10.38 8.74
N GLN A 70 8.34 10.78 7.99
CA GLN A 70 8.21 12.16 7.53
C GLN A 70 8.00 13.16 8.68
N ILE A 71 7.21 12.78 9.69
CA ILE A 71 6.97 13.61 10.87
C ILE A 71 8.27 13.74 11.70
N GLU A 72 8.94 12.63 11.98
CA GLU A 72 10.17 12.60 12.78
C GLU A 72 11.35 13.33 12.11
N SER A 73 11.42 13.28 10.78
CA SER A 73 12.43 14.01 10.00
C SER A 73 12.15 15.50 9.83
N GLY A 74 10.98 15.98 10.23
CA GLY A 74 10.55 17.35 9.93
C GLY A 74 10.32 17.61 8.44
N LEU A 75 10.27 16.55 7.61
CA LEU A 75 9.90 16.61 6.19
C LEU A 75 8.40 16.83 5.98
N HIS A 76 7.59 16.66 7.03
CA HIS A 76 6.17 16.95 7.05
C HIS A 76 5.90 18.47 6.96
N ILE A 77 6.23 19.08 5.83
CA ILE A 77 5.93 20.47 5.50
C ILE A 77 4.72 20.48 4.57
N ARG A 78 3.56 20.78 5.17
CA ARG A 78 2.34 21.35 4.54
C ARG A 78 1.62 20.49 3.49
N PHE A 79 0.80 19.55 3.94
CA PHE A 79 -0.46 19.25 3.26
C PHE A 79 -1.71 19.68 4.07
N SER A 80 -1.54 20.17 5.30
CA SER A 80 -2.64 20.70 6.14
C SER A 80 -2.86 22.21 6.04
N GLN A 81 -2.35 22.88 5.00
CA GLN A 81 -2.58 24.31 4.77
C GLN A 81 -3.46 24.60 3.54
N GLU A 82 -4.28 23.63 3.12
CA GLU A 82 -5.40 23.85 2.19
C GLU A 82 -6.78 23.88 2.88
N GLU A 83 -6.84 23.97 4.21
CA GLU A 83 -8.02 24.51 4.88
C GLU A 83 -7.91 26.03 4.99
N ALA A 84 -8.21 26.73 3.89
CA ALA A 84 -9.02 27.95 3.90
C ALA A 84 -9.12 28.58 2.51
N PRO A 85 -10.29 28.51 1.85
CA PRO A 85 -10.92 29.71 1.35
C PRO A 85 -11.75 30.29 2.51
N LYS A 86 -11.18 31.23 3.26
CA LYS A 86 -12.02 32.25 3.89
C LYS A 86 -12.64 33.04 2.74
N HIS A 87 -13.90 32.80 2.43
CA HIS A 87 -14.68 33.72 1.64
C HIS A 87 -15.49 34.60 2.59
N VAL A 88 -15.23 35.89 2.43
CA VAL A 88 -15.87 37.06 3.06
C VAL A 88 -17.30 37.17 2.56
#